data_AF-A0A2V8KF88-F1
#
_entry.id   AF-A0A2V8KF88-F1
#
_cell.length_a   1.000
_cell.length_b   1.000
_cell.length_c   1.000
_cell.angle_alpha   90.00
_cell.angle_beta   90.00
_cell.angle_gamma   90.00
#
_symmetry.space_group_name_H-M   'P 1'
#
loop_
_entity.id
_entity.type
_entity.pdbx_description
1 polymer ?
#
loop_
_entity_poly.entity_id
_entity_poly.type
_entity_poly.pdbx_seq_one_letter_code
_entity_poly.pdbx_strand_id
1 'polypeptide(L)'
;MRTLRLVVLGNLAGEPYPGIAWQVAHFMIGLCRLGHDVYYFETSSAWPYDPIREARVNDSEYAVSYLARMADHFGFGGRWAYRRSYGDKAWFGLSRTKAEELLAHADAILSITGSTRLAEEGLKAGRLVYVCTDPVVHECRHANGDEDIRTLVDEHDDVVTYGENIGTPLCPLTPLPRLRARTRQPVVLDFWKNGVPSRAEFTTVGNWRQKGRDSEYRGETYYWSKHREYLKFIQLPRRTPHPLELATGLIQLRIPMH
;
A
#
# COMPACT_ATOMS: atom_id res chain seq x y z
N MET A 1 27.09 -6.84 -7.67
CA MET A 1 25.73 -7.35 -7.95
C MET A 1 25.33 -6.94 -9.35
N ARG A 2 24.52 -7.73 -10.06
CA ARG A 2 23.94 -7.34 -11.36
C ARG A 2 22.91 -6.22 -11.12
N THR A 3 23.01 -5.10 -11.83
CA THR A 3 21.97 -4.07 -11.84
C THR A 3 20.71 -4.65 -12.50
N LEU A 4 19.59 -4.56 -11.80
CA LEU A 4 18.29 -5.03 -12.26
C LEU A 4 17.47 -3.81 -12.66
N ARG A 5 16.58 -3.98 -13.64
CA ARG A 5 15.53 -3.02 -13.96
C ARG A 5 14.27 -3.39 -13.20
N LEU A 6 13.85 -2.53 -12.28
CA LEU A 6 12.73 -2.78 -11.39
C LEU A 6 11.66 -1.70 -11.57
N VAL A 7 10.39 -2.13 -11.54
CA VAL A 7 9.25 -1.23 -11.49
C VAL A 7 8.55 -1.41 -10.15
N VAL A 8 8.30 -0.32 -9.43
CA VAL A 8 7.45 -0.31 -8.24
C VAL A 8 6.07 0.20 -8.68
N LEU A 9 5.07 -0.66 -8.60
CA LEU A 9 3.70 -0.34 -8.92
C LEU A 9 2.95 -0.01 -7.62
N GLY A 10 2.30 1.16 -7.57
CA GLY A 10 1.58 1.63 -6.39
C GLY A 10 0.39 2.53 -6.75
N ASN A 11 -0.10 3.25 -5.74
CA ASN A 11 -1.28 4.13 -5.83
C ASN A 11 -1.05 5.51 -5.19
N LEU A 12 0.20 5.99 -5.18
CA LEU A 12 0.60 7.27 -4.59
C LEU A 12 -0.19 8.47 -5.10
N ALA A 13 -0.41 8.55 -6.41
CA ALA A 13 -1.10 9.66 -7.06
C ALA A 13 -2.61 9.61 -6.77
N GLY A 14 -3.20 8.41 -6.83
CA GLY A 14 -4.61 8.16 -6.58
C GLY A 14 -5.02 8.23 -5.10
N GLU A 15 -4.08 7.97 -4.19
CA GLU A 15 -4.23 8.08 -2.74
C GLU A 15 -3.16 9.01 -2.17
N PRO A 16 -3.30 10.35 -2.29
CA PRO A 16 -2.26 11.31 -1.93
C PRO A 16 -2.12 11.55 -0.42
N TYR A 17 -2.07 10.46 0.35
CA TYR A 17 -1.84 10.45 1.78
C TYR A 17 -0.34 10.26 2.09
N PRO A 18 0.21 10.94 3.11
CA PRO A 18 1.62 10.83 3.45
C PRO A 18 2.10 9.40 3.73
N GLY A 19 1.26 8.55 4.31
CA GLY A 19 1.59 7.14 4.57
C GLY A 19 1.87 6.34 3.29
N ILE A 20 1.08 6.57 2.23
CA ILE A 20 1.25 5.92 0.93
C ILE A 20 2.52 6.44 0.24
N ALA A 21 2.78 7.75 0.35
CA ALA A 21 4.02 8.37 -0.13
C ALA A 21 5.27 7.72 0.47
N TRP A 22 5.32 7.58 1.80
CA TRP A 22 6.44 6.95 2.46
C TRP A 22 6.55 5.46 2.18
N GLN A 23 5.42 4.75 2.07
CA GLN A 23 5.41 3.34 1.71
C GLN A 23 6.15 3.09 0.40
N VAL A 24 5.78 3.82 -0.66
CA VAL A 24 6.41 3.71 -1.99
C VAL A 24 7.84 4.23 -1.98
N ALA A 25 8.07 5.41 -1.38
CA ALA A 25 9.38 6.06 -1.39
C ALA A 25 10.47 5.18 -0.77
N HIS A 26 10.16 4.49 0.34
CA HIS A 26 11.13 3.60 0.97
C HIS A 26 11.53 2.41 0.10
N PHE A 27 10.60 1.83 -0.68
CA PHE A 27 10.95 0.81 -1.67
C PHE A 27 11.84 1.39 -2.77
N MET A 28 11.42 2.49 -3.38
CA MET A 28 12.14 3.14 -4.48
C MET A 28 13.59 3.48 -4.08
N ILE A 29 13.76 4.17 -2.94
CA ILE A 29 15.07 4.59 -2.45
C ILE A 29 15.92 3.39 -2.04
N GLY A 30 15.34 2.42 -1.32
CA GLY A 30 16.05 1.23 -0.89
C GLY A 30 16.61 0.43 -2.08
N LEU A 31 15.79 0.22 -3.11
CA LEU A 31 16.19 -0.51 -4.32
C LEU A 31 17.26 0.24 -5.12
N CYS A 32 17.15 1.57 -5.24
CA CYS A 32 18.20 2.38 -5.87
C CYS A 32 19.52 2.29 -5.10
N ARG A 33 19.50 2.32 -3.76
CA ARG A 33 20.70 2.18 -2.92
C ARG A 33 21.36 0.81 -3.03
N LEU A 34 20.60 -0.22 -3.39
CA LEU A 34 21.13 -1.55 -3.73
C LEU A 34 21.75 -1.62 -5.14
N GLY A 35 21.74 -0.52 -5.90
CA GLY A 35 22.38 -0.41 -7.21
C GLY A 35 21.48 -0.83 -8.39
N HIS A 36 20.17 -0.81 -8.21
CA HIS A 36 19.19 -1.16 -9.26
C HIS A 36 18.65 0.09 -10.00
N ASP A 37 18.20 -0.11 -11.25
CA ASP A 37 17.54 0.89 -12.07
C ASP A 37 16.02 0.83 -11.82
N VAL A 38 15.50 1.77 -11.03
CA VAL A 38 14.15 1.70 -10.47
C VAL A 38 13.24 2.79 -11.04
N TYR A 39 11.99 2.42 -11.34
CA TYR A 39 10.94 3.32 -11.82
C TYR A 39 9.67 3.15 -11.00
N TYR A 40 8.93 4.24 -10.79
CA TYR A 40 7.63 4.20 -10.12
C TYR A 40 6.48 4.29 -11.13
N PHE A 41 5.53 3.36 -11.05
CA PHE A 41 4.40 3.29 -11.95
C PHE A 41 3.09 3.33 -11.17
N GLU A 42 2.09 3.95 -11.77
CA GLU A 42 0.72 3.86 -11.30
C GLU A 42 -0.21 3.71 -12.51
N THR A 43 -0.90 2.57 -12.55
CA THR A 43 -1.81 2.20 -13.64
C THR A 43 -3.17 1.78 -13.09
N SER A 44 -3.52 2.24 -11.88
CA SER A 44 -4.66 1.75 -11.11
C SER A 44 -5.98 2.06 -11.77
N SER A 45 -6.89 1.08 -11.82
CA SER A 45 -8.22 1.16 -12.43
C SER A 45 -9.24 1.95 -11.58
N ALA A 46 -8.79 2.99 -10.88
CA ALA A 46 -9.60 3.78 -9.95
C ALA A 46 -9.54 5.27 -10.27
N TRP A 47 -10.60 5.98 -9.89
CA TRP A 47 -10.64 7.44 -9.93
C TRP A 47 -9.70 7.97 -8.85
N PRO A 48 -8.78 8.91 -9.14
CA PRO A 48 -7.91 9.47 -8.11
C PRO A 48 -8.72 10.32 -7.13
N TYR A 49 -8.26 10.38 -5.88
CA TYR A 49 -8.79 11.29 -4.88
C TYR A 49 -8.10 12.65 -4.99
N ASP A 50 -8.89 13.72 -5.15
CA ASP A 50 -8.42 15.10 -5.04
C ASP A 50 -8.71 15.61 -3.62
N PRO A 51 -7.67 15.85 -2.79
CA PRO A 51 -7.84 16.29 -1.41
C PRO A 51 -8.21 17.77 -1.28
N ILE A 52 -8.08 18.58 -2.34
CA ILE A 52 -8.54 19.98 -2.34
C ILE A 52 -10.05 20.03 -2.57
N ARG A 53 -10.56 19.15 -3.44
CA ARG A 53 -12.00 19.01 -3.71
C ARG A 53 -12.70 18.01 -2.79
N GLU A 54 -11.92 17.30 -1.97
CA GLU A 54 -12.36 16.25 -1.06
C GLU A 54 -13.18 15.13 -1.74
N ALA A 55 -12.87 14.82 -3.00
CA ALA A 55 -13.68 13.92 -3.82
C ALA A 55 -12.84 13.06 -4.77
N ARG A 56 -13.42 11.95 -5.23
CA ARG A 56 -12.88 11.19 -6.36
C ARG A 56 -13.25 11.91 -7.66
N VAL A 57 -12.27 12.17 -8.52
CA VAL A 57 -12.44 13.05 -9.70
C VAL A 57 -12.17 12.31 -11.02
N ASN A 58 -12.80 12.78 -12.10
CA ASN A 58 -12.62 12.26 -13.47
C ASN A 58 -11.45 12.92 -14.21
N ASP A 59 -10.56 13.59 -13.50
CA ASP A 59 -9.36 14.19 -14.05
C ASP A 59 -8.14 13.77 -13.24
N SER A 60 -6.96 13.99 -13.81
CA SER A 60 -5.70 13.56 -13.22
C SER A 60 -4.83 14.76 -12.83
N GLU A 61 -5.38 15.98 -12.79
CA GLU A 61 -4.58 17.20 -12.64
C GLU A 61 -3.84 17.23 -11.30
N TYR A 62 -4.57 17.01 -10.20
CA TYR A 62 -3.96 16.94 -8.87
C TYR A 62 -3.03 15.73 -8.76
N ALA A 63 -3.49 14.55 -9.17
CA ALA A 63 -2.77 13.29 -9.04
C ALA A 63 -1.41 13.33 -9.77
N VAL A 64 -1.40 13.75 -11.04
CA VAL A 64 -0.18 13.86 -11.86
C VAL A 64 0.76 14.92 -11.29
N SER A 65 0.23 16.09 -10.91
CA SER A 65 1.04 17.16 -10.33
C SER A 65 1.65 16.77 -9.00
N TYR A 66 0.90 16.06 -8.16
CA TYR A 66 1.36 15.53 -6.88
C TYR A 66 2.45 14.48 -7.08
N LEU A 67 2.24 13.51 -7.98
CA LEU A 67 3.23 12.49 -8.28
C LEU A 67 4.53 13.09 -8.82
N ALA A 68 4.46 14.08 -9.72
CA ALA A 68 5.63 14.79 -10.22
C ALA A 68 6.43 15.43 -9.08
N ARG A 69 5.76 16.17 -8.17
CA ARG A 69 6.41 16.78 -7.00
C ARG A 69 7.06 15.76 -6.08
N MET A 70 6.39 14.64 -5.82
CA MET A 70 6.94 13.59 -4.95
C MET A 70 8.13 12.89 -5.62
N ALA A 71 8.07 12.65 -6.93
CA ALA A 71 9.17 12.10 -7.69
C ALA A 71 10.39 13.03 -7.61
N ASP A 72 10.21 14.34 -7.84
CA ASP A 72 11.30 15.32 -7.72
C ASP A 72 11.86 15.37 -6.29
N HIS A 73 10.99 15.39 -5.27
CA HIS A 73 11.38 15.43 -3.87
C HIS A 73 12.27 14.26 -3.46
N PHE A 74 11.99 13.06 -3.97
CA PHE A 74 12.75 11.85 -3.65
C PHE A 74 13.86 11.52 -4.67
N GLY A 75 14.07 12.36 -5.70
CA GLY A 75 15.13 12.17 -6.69
C GLY A 75 14.79 11.17 -7.81
N PHE A 76 13.51 10.94 -8.07
CA PHE A 76 12.98 10.08 -9.14
C PHE A 76 12.38 10.88 -10.31
N GLY A 77 12.74 12.15 -10.45
CA GLY A 77 12.38 12.97 -11.61
C GLY A 77 12.72 12.24 -12.92
N GLY A 78 11.75 12.16 -13.83
CA GLY A 78 11.86 11.44 -15.10
C GLY A 78 11.86 9.90 -15.01
N ARG A 79 11.66 9.31 -13.83
CA ARG A 79 11.61 7.86 -13.61
C ARG A 79 10.25 7.38 -13.14
N TRP A 80 9.18 8.03 -13.60
CA TRP A 80 7.83 7.67 -13.21
C TRP A 80 6.86 7.69 -14.39
N ALA A 81 5.81 6.88 -14.30
CA ALA A 81 4.72 6.88 -15.25
C ALA A 81 3.37 6.78 -14.52
N TYR A 82 2.42 7.62 -14.91
CA TYR A 82 1.02 7.51 -14.50
C TYR A 82 0.17 7.24 -15.72
N ARG A 83 -0.65 6.20 -15.67
CA ARG A 83 -1.65 5.92 -16.70
C ARG A 83 -3.02 6.21 -16.14
N ARG A 84 -3.72 7.15 -16.77
CA ARG A 84 -5.12 7.42 -16.45
C ARG A 84 -5.96 6.17 -16.72
N SER A 85 -6.88 5.86 -15.83
CA SER A 85 -7.71 4.65 -15.90
C SER A 85 -9.08 4.84 -16.53
N TYR A 86 -9.50 6.07 -16.76
CA TYR A 86 -10.76 6.40 -17.42
C TYR A 86 -10.47 7.28 -18.65
N GLY A 87 -11.49 7.46 -19.50
CA GLY A 87 -11.37 8.30 -20.69
C GLY A 87 -10.30 7.80 -21.66
N ASP A 88 -9.35 8.67 -21.98
CA ASP A 88 -8.34 8.48 -23.03
C ASP A 88 -7.19 7.51 -22.70
N LYS A 89 -7.12 7.04 -21.44
CA LYS A 89 -6.01 6.21 -20.92
C LYS A 89 -4.63 6.85 -21.17
N ALA A 90 -4.56 8.19 -21.11
CA ALA A 90 -3.33 8.93 -21.35
C ALA A 90 -2.21 8.55 -20.36
N TRP A 91 -0.98 8.58 -20.87
CA TRP A 91 0.24 8.39 -20.10
C TRP A 91 0.88 9.73 -19.78
N PHE A 92 1.33 9.89 -18.54
CA PHE A 92 2.01 11.06 -18.02
C PHE A 92 3.36 10.66 -17.40
N GLY A 93 4.32 11.59 -17.40
CA GLY A 93 5.71 11.29 -17.03
C GLY A 93 6.46 10.71 -18.21
N LEU A 94 6.73 9.40 -18.18
CA LEU A 94 7.29 8.68 -19.34
C LEU A 94 6.29 8.58 -20.50
N SER A 95 6.82 8.50 -21.73
CA SER A 95 6.01 8.24 -22.91
C SER A 95 5.36 6.85 -22.84
N ARG A 96 4.20 6.69 -23.50
CA ARG A 96 3.49 5.42 -23.60
C ARG A 96 4.40 4.26 -24.00
N THR A 97 5.14 4.42 -25.11
CA THR A 97 6.05 3.39 -25.63
C THR A 97 7.07 2.98 -24.58
N LYS A 98 7.70 3.95 -23.92
CA LYS A 98 8.72 3.66 -22.90
C LYS A 98 8.11 2.97 -21.67
N ALA A 99 6.93 3.40 -21.25
CA ALA A 99 6.25 2.83 -20.09
C ALA A 99 5.83 1.38 -20.33
N GLU A 100 5.20 1.10 -21.48
CA GLU A 100 4.78 -0.26 -21.86
C GLU A 100 5.99 -1.18 -22.08
N GLU A 101 7.10 -0.70 -22.67
CA GLU A 101 8.36 -1.45 -22.78
C GLU A 101 8.95 -1.79 -21.41
N LEU A 102 8.95 -0.84 -20.46
CA LEU A 102 9.47 -1.06 -19.11
C LEU A 102 8.64 -2.11 -18.36
N LEU A 103 7.31 -2.06 -18.45
CA LEU A 103 6.45 -3.07 -17.84
C LEU A 103 6.67 -4.46 -18.47
N ALA A 104 6.75 -4.54 -19.79
CA ALA A 104 6.90 -5.83 -20.48
C ALA A 104 8.27 -6.50 -20.25
N HIS A 105 9.30 -5.73 -19.94
CA HIS A 105 10.69 -6.21 -19.94
C HIS A 105 11.49 -5.90 -18.67
N ALA A 106 10.85 -5.41 -17.60
CA ALA A 106 11.51 -5.31 -16.29
C ALA A 106 11.92 -6.70 -15.77
N ASP A 107 13.03 -6.75 -15.02
CA ASP A 107 13.45 -7.97 -14.34
C ASP A 107 12.42 -8.40 -13.26
N ALA A 108 11.77 -7.42 -12.63
CA ALA A 108 10.62 -7.61 -11.77
C ALA A 108 9.78 -6.34 -11.62
N ILE A 109 8.48 -6.53 -11.44
CA ILE A 109 7.52 -5.49 -11.05
C ILE A 109 7.04 -5.82 -9.63
N LEU A 110 7.30 -4.92 -8.69
CA LEU A 110 6.83 -5.01 -7.30
C LEU A 110 5.46 -4.33 -7.23
N SER A 111 4.40 -5.13 -7.23
CA SER A 111 3.02 -4.69 -7.05
C SER A 111 2.75 -4.47 -5.56
N ILE A 112 2.99 -3.25 -5.10
CA ILE A 112 2.74 -2.87 -3.70
C ILE A 112 1.23 -2.86 -3.48
N THR A 113 0.78 -3.45 -2.37
CA THR A 113 -0.62 -3.60 -1.95
C THR A 113 -1.51 -4.39 -2.92
N GLY A 114 -1.04 -4.73 -4.12
CA GLY A 114 -1.82 -5.47 -5.12
C GLY A 114 -3.00 -4.67 -5.65
N SER A 115 -2.88 -3.33 -5.68
CA SER A 115 -3.99 -2.42 -5.96
C SER A 115 -4.34 -2.26 -7.45
N THR A 116 -3.61 -2.92 -8.34
CA THR A 116 -3.83 -2.83 -9.79
C THR A 116 -3.65 -4.18 -10.44
N ARG A 117 -4.55 -4.50 -11.38
CA ARG A 117 -4.45 -5.67 -12.27
C ARG A 117 -4.01 -5.21 -13.64
N LEU A 118 -2.75 -5.48 -13.99
CA LEU A 118 -2.17 -5.04 -15.28
C LEU A 118 -2.88 -5.69 -16.48
N ALA A 119 -3.36 -6.92 -16.33
CA ALA A 119 -4.11 -7.62 -17.36
C ALA A 119 -5.43 -6.94 -17.71
N GLU A 120 -6.18 -6.44 -16.71
CA GLU A 120 -7.41 -5.68 -16.92
C GLU A 120 -7.16 -4.38 -17.69
N GLU A 121 -5.97 -3.81 -17.55
CA GLU A 121 -5.55 -2.60 -18.25
C GLU A 121 -4.94 -2.87 -19.64
N GLY A 122 -4.87 -4.15 -20.05
CA GLY A 122 -4.28 -4.57 -21.33
C GLY A 122 -2.76 -4.39 -21.38
N LEU A 123 -2.10 -4.33 -20.22
CA LEU A 123 -0.67 -4.09 -20.11
C LEU A 123 0.08 -5.41 -19.96
N LYS A 124 1.11 -5.60 -20.79
CA LYS A 124 2.02 -6.73 -20.64
C LYS A 124 2.94 -6.47 -19.44
N ALA A 125 3.11 -7.49 -18.62
CA ALA A 125 4.00 -7.48 -17.48
C ALA A 125 5.11 -8.52 -17.70
N GLY A 126 6.33 -8.19 -17.30
CA GLY A 126 7.38 -9.18 -17.03
C GLY A 126 7.05 -9.97 -15.76
N ARG A 127 8.06 -10.23 -14.92
CA ARG A 127 7.83 -10.95 -13.66
C ARG A 127 7.10 -10.07 -12.65
N LEU A 128 5.88 -10.45 -12.27
CA LEU A 128 5.04 -9.67 -11.35
C LEU A 128 5.07 -10.27 -9.94
N VAL A 129 5.48 -9.46 -8.96
CA VAL A 129 5.63 -9.86 -7.55
C VAL A 129 4.61 -9.11 -6.72
N TYR A 130 3.70 -9.84 -6.08
CA TYR A 130 2.72 -9.26 -5.18
C TYR A 130 3.38 -8.99 -3.83
N VAL A 131 3.45 -7.73 -3.42
CA VAL A 131 3.86 -7.34 -2.06
C VAL A 131 2.60 -7.12 -1.22
N CYS A 132 2.17 -8.16 -0.52
CA CYS A 132 1.06 -8.13 0.43
C CYS A 132 1.48 -7.36 1.69
N THR A 133 1.17 -6.07 1.71
CA THR A 133 1.50 -5.19 2.83
C THR A 133 0.50 -5.26 3.98
N ASP A 134 -0.68 -5.83 3.73
CA ASP A 134 -1.79 -5.94 4.66
C ASP A 134 -2.28 -7.40 4.70
N PRO A 135 -1.54 -8.27 5.41
CA PRO A 135 -1.85 -9.69 5.49
C PRO A 135 -3.19 -9.92 6.22
N VAL A 136 -3.68 -11.15 6.17
CA VAL A 136 -4.96 -11.65 6.71
C VAL A 136 -6.09 -11.53 5.70
N VAL A 137 -6.40 -10.33 5.21
CA VAL A 137 -7.61 -10.13 4.39
C VAL A 137 -7.56 -10.93 3.09
N HIS A 138 -6.45 -10.86 2.35
CA HIS A 138 -6.33 -11.56 1.07
C HIS A 138 -6.18 -13.08 1.28
N GLU A 139 -5.48 -13.53 2.31
CA GLU A 139 -5.40 -14.95 2.68
C GLU A 139 -6.78 -15.54 2.99
N CYS A 140 -7.57 -14.86 3.82
CA CYS A 140 -8.92 -15.29 4.17
C CYS A 140 -9.84 -15.33 2.95
N ARG A 141 -9.88 -14.26 2.15
CA ARG A 141 -10.69 -14.21 0.92
C ARG A 141 -10.29 -15.30 -0.06
N HIS A 142 -8.99 -15.47 -0.31
CA HIS A 142 -8.48 -16.52 -1.18
C HIS A 142 -8.88 -17.92 -0.70
N ALA A 143 -8.72 -18.21 0.60
CA ALA A 143 -9.08 -19.49 1.18
C ALA A 143 -10.59 -19.78 1.13
N ASN A 144 -11.41 -18.74 1.17
CA ASN A 144 -12.86 -18.84 1.04
C ASN A 144 -13.35 -18.89 -0.42
N GLY A 145 -12.45 -18.93 -1.40
CA GLY A 145 -12.81 -19.06 -2.81
C GLY A 145 -13.24 -17.75 -3.49
N ASP A 146 -12.83 -16.60 -2.97
CA ASP A 146 -13.10 -15.30 -3.59
C ASP A 146 -12.37 -15.16 -4.94
N GLU A 147 -13.13 -15.14 -6.04
CA GLU A 147 -12.59 -15.15 -7.40
C GLU A 147 -11.77 -13.90 -7.75
N ASP A 148 -12.12 -12.72 -7.20
CA ASP A 148 -11.36 -11.50 -7.47
C ASP A 148 -9.95 -11.61 -6.90
N ILE A 149 -9.83 -12.11 -5.67
CA ILE A 149 -8.53 -12.31 -5.03
C ILE A 149 -7.77 -13.49 -5.67
N ARG A 150 -8.45 -14.57 -6.05
CA ARG A 150 -7.81 -15.67 -6.78
C ARG A 150 -7.21 -15.18 -8.09
N THR A 151 -7.97 -14.43 -8.86
CA THR A 151 -7.51 -13.87 -10.13
C THR A 151 -6.35 -12.89 -9.92
N LEU A 152 -6.46 -11.98 -8.93
CA LEU A 152 -5.35 -11.10 -8.56
C LEU A 152 -4.10 -11.92 -8.26
N VAL A 153 -4.18 -12.94 -7.41
CA VAL A 153 -3.02 -13.74 -7.02
C VAL A 153 -2.46 -14.54 -8.19
N ASP A 154 -3.31 -15.08 -9.07
CA ASP A 154 -2.93 -15.84 -10.28
C ASP A 154 -2.26 -15.01 -11.37
N GLU A 155 -2.51 -13.70 -11.41
CA GLU A 155 -1.74 -12.78 -12.26
C GLU A 155 -0.31 -12.54 -11.76
N HIS A 156 0.02 -12.91 -10.52
CA HIS A 156 1.35 -12.71 -9.92
C HIS A 156 2.16 -14.01 -9.89
N ASP A 157 3.43 -13.90 -10.33
CA ASP A 157 4.39 -15.01 -10.35
C ASP A 157 4.87 -15.39 -8.95
N ASP A 158 4.96 -14.40 -8.05
CA ASP A 158 5.45 -14.58 -6.69
C ASP A 158 4.68 -13.71 -5.70
N VAL A 159 4.57 -14.18 -4.47
CA VAL A 159 4.00 -13.41 -3.35
C VAL A 159 5.08 -13.18 -2.29
N VAL A 160 5.12 -11.95 -1.78
CA VAL A 160 5.88 -11.54 -0.60
C VAL A 160 4.91 -10.92 0.38
N THR A 161 5.01 -11.24 1.67
CA THR A 161 4.05 -10.78 2.69
C THR A 161 4.72 -10.07 3.85
N TYR A 162 4.01 -9.11 4.45
CA TYR A 162 4.37 -8.54 5.76
C TYR A 162 3.96 -9.43 6.94
N GLY A 163 3.17 -10.47 6.69
CA GLY A 163 2.80 -11.45 7.71
C GLY A 163 3.94 -12.38 8.06
N GLU A 164 4.81 -11.99 9.00
CA GLU A 164 6.01 -12.75 9.37
C GLU A 164 5.74 -14.18 9.88
N ASN A 165 4.53 -14.45 10.39
CA ASN A 165 4.15 -15.78 10.83
C ASN A 165 3.43 -16.59 9.73
N ILE A 166 3.04 -15.99 8.61
CA ILE A 166 2.29 -16.67 7.54
C ILE A 166 3.15 -17.74 6.88
N GLY A 167 2.54 -18.92 6.68
CA GLY A 167 3.23 -20.12 6.19
C GLY A 167 4.13 -20.78 7.23
N THR A 168 3.94 -20.49 8.52
CA THR A 168 4.60 -21.17 9.65
C THR A 168 3.55 -21.78 10.59
N PRO A 169 3.93 -22.70 11.50
CA PRO A 169 3.01 -23.24 12.51
C PRO A 169 2.40 -22.20 13.46
N LEU A 170 2.98 -20.99 13.54
CA LEU A 170 2.51 -19.90 14.41
C LEU A 170 1.32 -19.14 13.83
N CYS A 171 0.97 -19.35 12.56
CA CYS A 171 -0.17 -18.71 11.92
C CYS A 171 -1.12 -19.77 11.34
N PRO A 172 -2.39 -19.81 11.75
CA PRO A 172 -3.34 -20.79 11.24
C PRO A 172 -3.84 -20.48 9.82
N LEU A 173 -3.59 -19.26 9.31
CA LEU A 173 -4.05 -18.83 7.99
C LEU A 173 -3.34 -19.61 6.88
N THR A 174 -4.11 -19.97 5.85
CA THR A 174 -3.55 -20.54 4.63
C THR A 174 -2.74 -19.45 3.93
N PRO A 175 -1.43 -19.64 3.68
CA PRO A 175 -0.65 -18.66 2.92
C PRO A 175 -1.19 -18.57 1.49
N LEU A 176 -1.06 -17.38 0.89
CA LEU A 176 -1.31 -17.24 -0.54
C LEU A 176 -0.38 -18.17 -1.34
N PRO A 177 -0.84 -18.73 -2.47
CA PRO A 177 -0.01 -19.47 -3.40
C PRO A 177 1.26 -18.70 -3.78
N ARG A 178 2.33 -19.43 -4.11
CA ARG A 178 3.61 -18.86 -4.58
C ARG A 178 4.26 -17.88 -3.58
N LEU A 179 3.96 -18.00 -2.27
CA LEU A 179 4.67 -17.27 -1.22
C LEU A 179 6.17 -17.60 -1.25
N ARG A 180 7.00 -16.61 -1.57
CA ARG A 180 8.47 -16.75 -1.64
C ARG A 180 9.19 -16.21 -0.42
N ALA A 181 8.66 -15.16 0.18
CA ALA A 181 9.34 -14.50 1.28
C ALA A 181 8.36 -13.79 2.23
N ARG A 182 8.83 -13.63 3.45
CA ARG A 182 8.26 -12.71 4.43
C ARG A 182 9.22 -11.53 4.56
N THR A 183 8.67 -10.33 4.67
CA THR A 183 9.44 -9.11 4.80
C THR A 183 8.74 -8.13 5.73
N ARG A 184 9.31 -6.95 5.89
CA ARG A 184 8.69 -5.80 6.54
C ARG A 184 8.73 -4.62 5.59
N GLN A 185 7.96 -3.58 5.90
CA GLN A 185 8.10 -2.30 5.23
C GLN A 185 9.57 -1.83 5.32
N PRO A 186 10.26 -1.60 4.19
CA PRO A 186 11.56 -0.95 4.23
C PRO A 186 11.39 0.44 4.85
N VAL A 187 12.36 0.86 5.67
CA VAL A 187 12.40 2.19 6.27
C VAL A 187 13.76 2.79 6.02
N VAL A 188 13.79 3.88 5.26
CA VAL A 188 15.01 4.65 4.99
C VAL A 188 15.16 5.70 6.07
N LEU A 189 16.01 5.41 7.06
CA LEU A 189 16.13 6.20 8.29
C LEU A 189 16.65 7.62 8.07
N ASP A 190 17.42 7.88 7.01
CA ASP A 190 18.03 9.20 6.75
C ASP A 190 17.00 10.33 6.56
N PHE A 191 15.77 9.98 6.18
CA PHE A 191 14.66 10.93 6.05
C PHE A 191 13.97 11.25 7.39
N TRP A 192 14.19 10.45 8.42
CA TRP A 192 13.61 10.61 9.75
C TRP A 192 14.56 11.41 10.65
N LYS A 193 14.65 12.71 10.39
CA LYS A 193 15.37 13.64 11.27
C LYS A 193 14.52 13.93 12.49
N ASN A 194 15.00 13.53 13.66
CA ASN A 194 14.32 13.84 14.92
C ASN A 194 14.46 15.33 15.24
N GLY A 195 13.33 16.00 15.45
CA GLY A 195 13.28 17.34 16.06
C GLY A 195 13.17 17.24 17.59
N VAL A 196 13.26 18.39 18.26
CA VAL A 196 12.87 18.49 19.67
C VAL A 196 11.37 18.15 19.78
N PRO A 197 10.93 17.29 20.72
CA PRO A 197 9.52 17.00 20.91
C PRO A 197 8.72 18.30 21.09
N SER A 198 7.69 18.50 20.26
CA SER A 198 6.80 19.67 20.36
C SER A 198 5.73 19.52 21.44
N ARG A 199 5.55 18.31 21.97
CA ARG A 199 4.61 17.95 23.04
C ARG A 199 5.23 16.89 23.94
N ALA A 200 4.82 16.86 25.21
CA ALA A 200 5.18 15.79 26.14
C ALA A 200 4.29 14.56 25.96
N GLU A 201 3.09 14.73 25.40
CA GLU A 201 2.14 13.65 25.15
C GLU A 201 2.48 12.88 23.89
N PHE A 202 2.32 11.55 23.95
CA PHE A 202 2.19 10.76 22.74
C PHE A 202 0.73 10.81 22.26
N THR A 203 0.54 11.27 21.02
CA THR A 203 -0.77 11.37 20.38
C THR A 203 -0.98 10.26 19.35
N THR A 204 -2.18 9.74 19.25
CA THR A 204 -2.60 8.89 18.11
C THR A 204 -3.54 9.66 17.19
N VAL A 205 -3.61 9.31 15.91
CA VAL A 205 -4.70 9.72 15.00
C VAL A 205 -5.27 8.47 14.34
N GLY A 206 -6.58 8.26 14.42
CA GLY A 206 -7.24 7.14 13.76
C GLY A 206 -8.74 7.09 13.99
N ASN A 207 -9.41 6.08 13.44
CA ASN A 207 -10.84 5.85 13.69
C ASN A 207 -11.03 4.81 14.80
N TRP A 208 -11.90 5.10 15.75
CA TRP A 208 -12.18 4.22 16.89
C TRP A 208 -12.83 2.93 16.39
N ARG A 209 -13.90 3.09 15.60
CA ARG A 209 -14.60 2.00 14.94
C ARG A 209 -14.48 2.11 13.43
N GLN A 210 -14.27 0.96 12.82
CA GLN A 210 -14.39 0.74 11.38
C GLN A 210 -15.30 -0.48 11.18
N LYS A 211 -16.05 -0.49 10.07
CA LYS A 211 -16.93 -1.59 9.65
C LYS A 211 -16.58 -2.02 8.23
N GLY A 212 -16.95 -3.25 7.87
CA GLY A 212 -16.98 -3.72 6.48
C GLY A 212 -15.68 -4.33 5.96
N ARG A 213 -14.70 -4.60 6.83
CA ARG A 213 -13.44 -5.29 6.47
C ARG A 213 -13.09 -6.43 7.42
N ASP A 214 -14.03 -6.84 8.26
CA ASP A 214 -13.83 -8.03 9.09
C ASP A 214 -13.73 -9.25 8.17
N SER A 215 -12.83 -10.17 8.48
CA SER A 215 -12.56 -11.37 7.68
C SER A 215 -12.93 -12.61 8.47
N GLU A 216 -13.68 -13.53 7.87
CA GLU A 216 -13.98 -14.83 8.46
C GLU A 216 -13.04 -15.88 7.89
N TYR A 217 -12.49 -16.72 8.76
CA TYR A 217 -11.65 -17.83 8.35
C TYR A 217 -11.82 -19.01 9.32
N ARG A 218 -12.24 -20.16 8.79
CA ARG A 218 -12.49 -21.40 9.55
C ARG A 218 -13.39 -21.18 10.79
N GLY A 219 -14.41 -20.35 10.66
CA GLY A 219 -15.37 -20.06 11.73
C GLY A 219 -14.91 -19.00 12.75
N GLU A 220 -13.70 -18.46 12.61
CA GLU A 220 -13.18 -17.36 13.43
C GLU A 220 -13.30 -16.02 12.69
N THR A 221 -13.67 -14.96 13.41
CA THR A 221 -13.75 -13.60 12.87
C THR A 221 -12.52 -12.78 13.26
N TYR A 222 -11.80 -12.31 12.25
CA TYR A 222 -10.69 -11.37 12.36
C TYR A 222 -11.22 -9.96 12.15
N TYR A 223 -11.20 -9.17 13.22
CA TYR A 223 -11.81 -7.84 13.22
C TYR A 223 -10.83 -6.78 12.73
N TRP A 224 -11.29 -5.92 11.83
CA TRP A 224 -10.53 -4.79 11.30
C TRP A 224 -10.51 -3.56 12.25
N SER A 225 -11.44 -3.56 13.21
CA SER A 225 -11.77 -2.38 14.01
C SER A 225 -10.79 -2.17 15.19
N LYS A 226 -10.02 -1.07 15.15
CA LYS A 226 -8.95 -0.76 16.14
C LYS A 226 -9.41 -0.69 17.60
N HIS A 227 -10.65 -0.29 17.90
CA HIS A 227 -11.11 -0.21 19.30
C HIS A 227 -10.92 -1.51 20.09
N ARG A 228 -11.08 -2.67 19.45
CA ARG A 228 -10.89 -3.98 20.13
C ARG A 228 -9.46 -4.16 20.62
N GLU A 229 -8.50 -3.66 19.85
CA GLU A 229 -7.09 -3.70 20.20
C GLU A 229 -6.75 -2.64 21.25
N TYR A 230 -7.28 -1.42 21.14
CA TYR A 230 -7.08 -0.38 22.16
C TYR A 230 -7.61 -0.80 23.54
N LEU A 231 -8.72 -1.53 23.60
CA LEU A 231 -9.26 -2.02 24.87
C LEU A 231 -8.30 -2.96 25.61
N LYS A 232 -7.44 -3.70 24.90
CA LYS A 232 -6.39 -4.54 25.53
C LYS A 232 -5.36 -3.69 26.27
N PHE A 233 -5.19 -2.43 25.88
CA PHE A 233 -4.22 -1.48 26.45
C PHE A 233 -4.89 -0.33 27.22
N ILE A 234 -6.17 -0.44 27.59
CA ILE A 234 -6.91 0.65 28.25
C ILE A 234 -6.29 1.09 29.59
N GLN A 235 -5.54 0.21 30.25
CA GLN A 235 -4.83 0.52 31.51
C GLN A 235 -3.43 1.11 31.29
N LEU A 236 -2.94 1.20 30.04
CA LEU A 236 -1.61 1.70 29.74
C LEU A 236 -1.33 3.10 30.30
N PRO A 237 -2.25 4.09 30.23
CA PRO A 237 -2.01 5.42 30.79
C PRO A 237 -1.69 5.43 32.29
N ARG A 238 -2.10 4.40 33.04
CA ARG A 238 -1.79 4.27 34.48
C ARG A 238 -0.45 3.58 34.75
N ARG A 239 0.18 3.02 33.72
CA ARG A 239 1.40 2.20 33.80
C ARG A 239 2.62 2.87 33.18
N THR A 240 2.49 4.10 32.68
CA THR A 240 3.59 4.88 32.11
C THR A 240 3.60 6.28 32.72
N PRO A 241 4.78 6.86 32.97
CA PRO A 241 4.90 8.26 33.39
C PRO A 241 4.61 9.25 32.25
N HIS A 242 4.59 8.78 30.99
CA HIS A 242 4.33 9.63 29.83
C HIS A 242 2.83 9.85 29.64
N PRO A 243 2.36 11.09 29.51
CA PRO A 243 0.96 11.34 29.22
C PRO A 243 0.61 10.82 27.81
N LEU A 244 -0.55 10.17 27.70
CA LEU A 244 -1.04 9.58 26.47
C LEU A 244 -2.35 10.25 26.07
N GLU A 245 -2.45 10.72 24.83
CA GLU A 245 -3.64 11.37 24.28
C GLU A 245 -4.17 10.55 23.10
N LEU A 246 -5.42 10.09 23.19
CA LEU A 246 -6.08 9.34 22.12
C LEU A 246 -6.93 10.31 21.28
N ALA A 247 -6.40 10.82 20.17
CA ALA A 247 -7.20 11.53 19.18
C ALA A 247 -7.83 10.52 18.21
N THR A 248 -9.16 10.42 18.18
CA THR A 248 -9.84 9.45 17.33
C THR A 248 -11.17 9.94 16.76
N GLY A 249 -11.42 9.62 15.49
CA GLY A 249 -12.71 9.81 14.85
C GLY A 249 -13.75 8.84 15.43
N LEU A 250 -14.89 9.39 15.85
CA LEU A 250 -16.02 8.66 16.42
C LEU A 250 -17.10 8.28 15.38
N ILE A 251 -16.75 8.36 14.09
CA ILE A 251 -17.64 8.05 12.97
C ILE A 251 -18.33 6.70 13.24
N GLN A 252 -19.67 6.67 13.14
CA GLN A 252 -20.54 5.51 13.37
C GLN A 252 -20.73 5.03 14.83
N LEU A 253 -20.49 5.86 15.86
CA LEU A 253 -21.15 5.65 17.16
C LEU A 253 -22.66 5.85 16.98
N ARG A 254 -23.41 4.77 16.70
CA ARG A 254 -24.84 4.77 17.03
C ARG A 254 -24.91 4.86 18.55
N ILE A 255 -25.15 6.06 19.08
CA ILE A 255 -25.63 6.22 20.44
C ILE A 255 -27.00 5.53 20.45
N PRO A 256 -27.22 4.47 21.25
CA PRO A 256 -28.57 3.96 21.42
C PRO A 256 -29.37 5.11 22.04
N MET A 257 -30.36 5.63 21.31
CA MET A 257 -31.37 6.46 21.96
C MET A 257 -32.11 5.52 22.91
N HIS A 258 -32.01 5.84 24.20
CA HIS A 258 -32.82 5.24 25.25
C HIS A 258 -34.30 5.60 25.06
#